data_AF-A0A9P3ID24-F1
#
_entry.id   AF-A0A9P3ID24-F1
#
_cell.length_a   1.000
_cell.length_b   1.000
_cell.length_c   1.000
_cell.angle_alpha   90.00
_cell.angle_beta   90.00
_cell.angle_gamma   90.00
#
_symmetry.space_group_name_H-M   'P 1'
#
loop_
_entity.id
_entity.type
_entity.pdbx_description
1 polymer ?
#
loop_
_entity_poly.entity_id
_entity_poly.type
_entity_poly.pdbx_seq_one_letter_code
_entity_poly.pdbx_strand_id
1 'polypeptide(L)'
;MASHASAAFVIPASAAPVNQPSSSVSLPAALPCRALSSLSATSPTLTSLSRQCARQFPRSTGSARAAAATPVRAMAGGDGSEPSGRIIRGKCFVLEDNIDTDQIIPAEYLTLVPSNPDEYEKLGSYAMAGLPAKHTLRYVQKGQMKTEYAIIIGGANFGCGSSREHAPVALGAAGCRAVVAESYARIFFRNCVATGELYPWKRRRG
;
A
#
# COMPACT_ATOMS: atom_id res chain seq x y z
N MET A 1 -27.30 -10.14 -12.73
CA MET A 1 -28.01 -9.05 -12.04
C MET A 1 -27.19 -8.70 -10.79
N ALA A 2 -26.82 -7.44 -10.59
CA ALA A 2 -26.17 -7.02 -9.34
C ALA A 2 -27.24 -6.97 -8.23
N SER A 3 -27.31 -8.03 -7.44
CA SER A 3 -28.28 -8.14 -6.34
C SER A 3 -27.85 -7.31 -5.15
N HIS A 4 -28.75 -6.51 -4.58
CA HIS A 4 -28.52 -5.77 -3.33
C HIS A 4 -28.49 -6.74 -2.13
N ALA A 5 -27.36 -7.42 -1.94
CA ALA A 5 -27.11 -8.22 -0.76
C ALA A 5 -26.67 -7.33 0.40
N SER A 6 -27.57 -7.05 1.34
CA SER A 6 -27.21 -6.44 2.63
C SER A 6 -26.56 -7.50 3.53
N ALA A 7 -25.30 -7.84 3.26
CA ALA A 7 -24.56 -8.86 3.99
C ALA A 7 -23.67 -8.26 5.09
N ALA A 8 -23.89 -8.66 6.34
CA ALA A 8 -23.01 -8.33 7.46
C ALA A 8 -21.77 -9.25 7.45
N PHE A 9 -20.70 -8.83 6.80
CA PHE A 9 -19.46 -9.62 6.72
C PHE A 9 -18.53 -9.37 7.91
N VAL A 10 -18.52 -10.28 8.89
CA VAL A 10 -17.60 -10.20 10.02
C VAL A 10 -16.19 -10.58 9.58
N ILE A 11 -15.31 -9.58 9.49
CA ILE A 11 -13.86 -9.79 9.36
C ILE A 11 -13.27 -10.04 10.77
N PRO A 12 -12.80 -11.25 11.10
CA PRO A 12 -12.11 -11.50 12.36
C PRO A 12 -10.72 -10.84 12.37
N ALA A 13 -10.32 -10.23 13.49
CA ALA A 13 -9.03 -9.54 13.63
C ALA A 13 -7.80 -10.47 13.43
N SER A 14 -7.97 -11.78 13.55
CA SER A 14 -6.90 -12.77 13.37
C SER A 14 -6.39 -12.85 11.91
N ALA A 15 -7.10 -12.29 10.93
CA ALA A 15 -6.55 -12.11 9.60
C ALA A 15 -5.58 -10.92 9.55
N ALA A 16 -4.38 -11.13 10.08
CA ALA A 16 -3.22 -10.37 9.61
C ALA A 16 -3.10 -10.55 8.08
N PRO A 17 -2.64 -9.53 7.33
CA PRO A 17 -2.35 -9.71 5.91
C PRO A 17 -1.39 -10.91 5.75
N VAL A 18 -1.78 -11.90 4.95
CA VAL A 18 -1.01 -13.14 4.78
C VAL A 18 0.28 -12.83 4.02
N ASN A 19 1.30 -12.44 4.78
CA ASN A 19 2.64 -12.18 4.28
C ASN A 19 3.36 -13.51 4.08
N GLN A 20 3.15 -14.14 2.92
CA GLN A 20 3.94 -15.29 2.47
C GLN A 20 4.75 -14.91 1.22
N PRO A 21 6.02 -14.52 1.38
CA PRO A 21 7.00 -14.55 0.32
C PRO A 21 7.69 -15.92 0.29
N SER A 22 7.29 -16.80 -0.62
CA SER A 22 7.94 -18.11 -0.80
C SER A 22 8.04 -18.52 -2.27
N SER A 23 8.98 -17.87 -2.97
CA SER A 23 9.60 -18.45 -4.17
C SER A 23 11.00 -17.85 -4.34
N SER A 24 11.99 -18.47 -3.70
CA SER A 24 13.41 -18.20 -3.94
C SER A 24 13.76 -18.54 -5.40
N VAL A 25 14.15 -17.54 -6.18
CA VAL A 25 14.77 -17.75 -7.50
C VAL A 25 16.23 -17.35 -7.37
N SER A 26 17.12 -18.34 -7.44
CA SER A 26 18.56 -18.16 -7.37
C SER A 26 19.07 -17.43 -8.61
N LEU A 27 19.91 -16.41 -8.39
CA LEU A 27 20.70 -15.77 -9.45
C LEU A 27 21.88 -16.68 -9.86
N PRO A 28 22.03 -17.04 -11.15
CA PRO A 28 23.31 -17.51 -11.66
C PRO A 28 24.29 -16.35 -11.89
N ALA A 29 25.58 -16.69 -11.94
CA ALA A 29 26.68 -15.74 -11.81
C ALA A 29 27.05 -14.97 -13.09
N ALA A 30 27.97 -14.00 -12.91
CA ALA A 30 28.46 -13.08 -13.93
C ALA A 30 29.15 -13.74 -15.13
N LEU A 31 29.11 -13.05 -16.27
CA LEU A 31 30.01 -13.24 -17.42
C LEU A 31 30.56 -11.88 -17.90
N PRO A 32 31.75 -11.84 -18.53
CA PRO A 32 32.60 -10.66 -18.52
C PRO A 32 32.35 -9.67 -19.67
N CYS A 33 32.46 -8.38 -19.36
CA CYS A 33 32.54 -7.32 -20.37
C CYS A 33 33.84 -7.46 -21.18
N ARG A 34 33.70 -7.58 -22.51
CA ARG A 34 34.84 -7.62 -23.45
C ARG A 34 35.08 -6.24 -24.06
N ALA A 35 36.34 -5.96 -24.37
CA ALA A 35 36.84 -4.62 -24.70
C ALA A 35 36.28 -4.00 -25.98
N LEU A 36 36.19 -2.67 -25.97
CA LEU A 36 36.25 -1.80 -27.15
C LEU A 36 37.23 -0.66 -26.89
N SER A 37 38.37 -0.71 -27.58
CA SER A 37 39.21 0.45 -27.88
C SER A 37 38.51 1.31 -28.94
N SER A 38 38.83 2.59 -29.22
CA SER A 38 39.98 3.44 -28.90
C SER A 38 39.58 4.93 -29.05
N LEU A 39 40.57 5.84 -29.10
CA LEU A 39 40.52 7.31 -29.25
C LEU A 39 40.41 8.07 -27.90
N SER A 40 41.47 8.65 -27.33
CA SER A 40 42.45 9.66 -27.83
C SER A 40 42.01 11.11 -27.63
N ALA A 41 42.48 11.76 -26.56
CA ALA A 41 42.89 13.18 -26.56
C ALA A 41 43.68 13.56 -25.28
N THR A 42 45.00 13.72 -25.44
CA THR A 42 45.88 14.74 -24.84
C THR A 42 45.55 15.42 -23.49
N SER A 43 46.47 15.26 -22.53
CA SER A 43 46.68 16.16 -21.36
C SER A 43 47.06 17.60 -21.77
N PRO A 44 47.01 18.59 -20.85
CA PRO A 44 48.26 18.92 -20.14
C PRO A 44 48.15 19.49 -18.69
N THR A 45 49.30 19.40 -17.99
CA THR A 45 49.87 20.31 -16.96
C THR A 45 49.24 20.54 -15.56
N LEU A 46 50.14 20.40 -14.58
CA LEU A 46 50.04 20.65 -13.14
C LEU A 46 49.78 22.11 -12.73
N THR A 47 48.91 22.32 -11.73
CA THR A 47 48.89 23.43 -10.74
C THR A 47 47.76 23.18 -9.71
N SER A 48 47.81 23.52 -8.40
CA SER A 48 48.91 23.61 -7.42
C SER A 48 48.30 23.81 -6.00
N LEU A 49 49.00 23.45 -4.91
CA LEU A 49 48.63 23.67 -3.48
C LEU A 49 47.34 22.91 -3.00
N SER A 50 47.08 22.61 -1.71
CA SER A 50 47.80 22.85 -0.45
C SER A 50 47.38 21.85 0.66
N ARG A 51 48.35 21.47 1.51
CA ARG A 51 48.25 21.25 2.98
C ARG A 51 47.17 20.32 3.57
N GLN A 52 47.62 19.07 3.80
CA GLN A 52 47.64 18.36 5.10
C GLN A 52 46.61 18.71 6.20
N CYS A 53 45.86 17.67 6.59
CA CYS A 53 45.09 17.56 7.82
C CYS A 53 45.98 17.39 9.07
N ALA A 54 45.77 18.21 10.12
CA ALA A 54 46.03 17.88 11.53
C ALA A 54 45.57 19.00 12.50
N ARG A 55 44.70 18.67 13.47
CA ARG A 55 44.48 19.27 14.82
C ARG A 55 43.18 18.66 15.37
N GLN A 56 43.15 17.75 16.36
CA GLN A 56 43.71 17.75 17.72
C GLN A 56 42.93 18.67 18.69
N PHE A 57 42.14 18.06 19.59
CA PHE A 57 41.55 18.70 20.78
C PHE A 57 41.65 17.74 22.00
N PRO A 58 41.68 18.27 23.24
CA PRO A 58 42.42 17.63 24.34
C PRO A 58 41.56 16.84 25.35
N ARG A 59 42.25 16.10 26.22
CA ARG A 59 41.72 15.49 27.44
C ARG A 59 41.40 16.56 28.51
N SER A 60 40.38 16.32 29.33
CA SER A 60 40.28 16.91 30.67
C SER A 60 39.87 15.84 31.68
N THR A 61 40.36 15.99 32.91
CA THR A 61 40.18 15.08 34.04
C THR A 61 39.05 15.59 34.96
N GLY A 62 38.24 14.68 35.53
CA GLY A 62 37.12 15.06 36.40
C GLY A 62 36.78 13.97 37.42
N SER A 63 36.90 14.32 38.70
CA SER A 63 36.74 13.43 39.86
C SER A 63 35.34 12.81 40.01
N ALA A 64 35.27 11.65 40.67
CA ALA A 64 34.03 10.96 40.99
C ALA A 64 33.29 11.58 42.18
N ARG A 65 31.94 11.54 42.13
CA ARG A 65 31.09 11.41 43.33
C ARG A 65 29.72 10.83 42.97
N ALA A 66 29.16 10.04 43.89
CA ALA A 66 27.96 9.23 43.69
C ALA A 66 26.66 10.02 43.86
N ALA A 67 25.59 9.59 43.18
CA ALA A 67 24.21 9.97 43.48
C ALA A 67 23.23 8.83 43.17
N ALA A 68 22.55 8.35 44.22
CA ALA A 68 21.29 7.62 44.28
C ALA A 68 20.84 6.75 43.07
N ALA A 69 20.89 5.42 43.26
CA ALA A 69 20.02 4.51 42.52
C ALA A 69 18.55 4.78 42.88
N THR A 70 17.74 5.09 41.87
CA THR A 70 16.28 5.15 42.01
C THR A 70 15.69 3.83 41.50
N PRO A 71 14.94 3.06 42.31
CA PRO A 71 14.31 1.84 41.82
C PRO A 71 13.16 2.21 40.88
N VAL A 72 13.37 2.05 39.56
CA VAL A 72 12.27 2.13 38.60
C VAL A 72 11.37 0.92 38.83
N ARG A 73 10.30 1.14 39.58
CA ARG A 73 9.28 0.14 39.91
C ARG A 73 8.73 -0.44 38.61
N ALA A 74 8.91 -1.74 38.39
CA ALA A 74 8.30 -2.42 37.27
C ALA A 74 6.78 -2.48 37.47
N MET A 75 6.04 -1.60 36.80
CA MET A 75 4.58 -1.75 36.62
C MET A 75 4.31 -2.93 35.70
N ALA A 76 4.26 -4.13 36.29
CA ALA A 76 3.54 -5.25 35.70
C ALA A 76 2.05 -4.90 35.65
N GLY A 77 1.48 -4.86 34.45
CA GLY A 77 0.12 -4.37 34.23
C GLY A 77 -0.20 -4.08 32.76
N GLY A 78 0.33 -4.90 31.84
CA GLY A 78 -0.23 -5.00 30.51
C GLY A 78 -1.42 -5.94 30.57
N ASP A 79 -2.62 -5.40 30.39
CA ASP A 79 -3.85 -6.17 30.34
C ASP A 79 -3.84 -7.15 29.16
N GLY A 80 -4.38 -8.35 29.40
CA GLY A 80 -4.65 -9.33 28.35
C GLY A 80 -5.78 -8.85 27.45
N SER A 81 -5.49 -7.87 26.60
CA SER A 81 -6.41 -7.43 25.54
C SER A 81 -6.44 -8.49 24.44
N GLU A 82 -7.39 -9.42 24.60
CA GLU A 82 -7.90 -10.29 23.54
C GLU A 82 -7.98 -9.54 22.19
N PRO A 83 -7.60 -10.18 21.06
CA PRO A 83 -7.46 -9.49 19.78
C PRO A 83 -8.83 -8.97 19.28
N SER A 84 -9.11 -7.71 19.62
CA SER A 84 -10.36 -7.02 19.35
C SER A 84 -10.73 -7.05 17.87
N GLY A 85 -11.68 -7.92 17.52
CA GLY A 85 -12.25 -8.05 16.18
C GLY A 85 -12.65 -6.69 15.60
N ARG A 86 -11.91 -6.17 14.60
CA ARG A 86 -12.35 -5.01 13.81
C ARG A 86 -13.51 -5.42 12.90
N ILE A 87 -14.71 -5.51 13.46
CA ILE A 87 -15.92 -5.84 12.71
C ILE A 87 -16.22 -4.71 11.71
N ILE A 88 -16.30 -5.06 10.44
CA ILE A 88 -16.73 -4.17 9.35
C ILE A 88 -18.19 -4.51 9.01
N ARG A 89 -19.04 -3.51 8.87
CA ARG A 89 -20.46 -3.65 8.50
C ARG A 89 -20.83 -2.56 7.50
N GLY A 90 -21.70 -2.89 6.55
CA GLY A 90 -22.23 -1.97 5.55
C GLY A 90 -22.92 -2.73 4.42
N LYS A 91 -23.41 -2.01 3.40
CA LYS A 91 -23.93 -2.64 2.18
C LYS A 91 -22.78 -3.24 1.36
N CYS A 92 -23.04 -4.35 0.68
CA CYS A 92 -22.07 -4.98 -0.22
C CYS A 92 -22.36 -4.64 -1.68
N PHE A 93 -21.33 -4.31 -2.44
CA PHE A 93 -21.38 -4.20 -3.90
C PHE A 93 -20.77 -5.46 -4.54
N VAL A 94 -21.54 -6.18 -5.34
CA VAL A 94 -21.13 -7.48 -5.89
C VAL A 94 -20.70 -7.34 -7.35
N LEU A 95 -19.51 -7.86 -7.66
CA LEU A 95 -18.82 -7.81 -8.94
C LEU A 95 -18.45 -9.22 -9.44
N GLU A 96 -18.11 -9.31 -10.72
CA GLU A 96 -17.72 -10.54 -11.41
C GLU A 96 -16.20 -10.80 -11.27
N ASP A 97 -15.67 -11.74 -12.05
CA ASP A 97 -14.23 -12.02 -12.16
C ASP A 97 -13.50 -10.96 -13.00
N ASN A 98 -12.18 -10.87 -12.84
CA ASN A 98 -11.28 -10.07 -13.68
C ASN A 98 -11.62 -8.58 -13.76
N ILE A 99 -12.08 -7.99 -12.64
CA ILE A 99 -12.20 -6.53 -12.51
C ILE A 99 -10.80 -5.92 -12.55
N ASP A 100 -10.49 -5.18 -13.61
CA ASP A 100 -9.19 -4.56 -13.83
C ASP A 100 -9.06 -3.16 -13.21
N THR A 101 -7.84 -2.61 -13.19
CA THR A 101 -7.57 -1.29 -12.61
C THR A 101 -8.09 -0.10 -13.45
N ASP A 102 -8.44 -0.29 -14.73
CA ASP A 102 -9.13 0.70 -15.56
C ASP A 102 -10.63 0.78 -15.20
N GLN A 103 -11.26 -0.37 -14.94
CA GLN A 103 -12.63 -0.46 -14.46
C GLN A 103 -12.78 0.20 -13.07
N ILE A 104 -11.80 -0.01 -12.17
CA ILE A 104 -11.75 0.62 -10.85
C ILE A 104 -11.51 2.13 -10.96
N ILE A 105 -10.55 2.58 -11.76
CA ILE A 105 -10.28 4.00 -11.98
C ILE A 105 -9.71 4.25 -13.40
N PRO A 106 -10.48 4.87 -14.30
CA PRO A 106 -10.03 5.18 -15.65
C PRO A 106 -8.79 6.07 -15.68
N ALA A 107 -7.95 5.91 -16.72
CA ALA A 107 -6.67 6.61 -16.83
C ALA A 107 -6.79 8.15 -16.82
N GLU A 108 -7.93 8.67 -17.29
CA GLU A 108 -8.28 10.09 -17.34
C GLU A 108 -8.23 10.79 -15.97
N TYR A 109 -8.52 10.05 -14.89
CA TYR A 109 -8.61 10.57 -13.52
C TYR A 109 -7.32 10.40 -12.71
N LEU A 110 -6.27 9.80 -13.30
CA LEU A 110 -4.95 9.62 -12.67
C LEU A 110 -4.13 10.91 -12.57
N THR A 111 -4.67 12.04 -13.05
CA THR A 111 -4.10 13.37 -12.90
C THR A 111 -4.43 14.03 -11.57
N LEU A 112 -5.39 13.47 -10.80
CA LEU A 112 -5.76 13.94 -9.46
C LEU A 112 -4.70 13.52 -8.44
N VAL A 113 -4.23 14.47 -7.64
CA VAL A 113 -3.17 14.26 -6.65
C VAL A 113 -3.80 13.92 -5.29
N PRO A 114 -3.68 12.67 -4.77
CA PRO A 114 -4.32 12.27 -3.52
C PRO A 114 -3.76 12.95 -2.27
N SER A 115 -2.65 13.69 -2.38
CA SER A 115 -2.13 14.54 -1.31
C SER A 115 -3.01 15.75 -1.00
N ASN A 116 -3.84 16.19 -1.95
CA ASN A 116 -4.78 17.30 -1.78
C ASN A 116 -6.15 16.74 -1.32
N PRO A 117 -6.74 17.22 -0.22
CA PRO A 117 -7.97 16.63 0.34
C PRO A 117 -9.17 16.73 -0.62
N ASP A 118 -9.32 17.86 -1.32
CA ASP A 118 -10.42 18.08 -2.27
C ASP A 118 -10.30 17.15 -3.50
N GLU A 119 -9.07 16.90 -3.96
CA GLU A 119 -8.80 15.99 -5.07
C GLU A 119 -8.93 14.52 -4.67
N TYR A 120 -8.57 14.17 -3.43
CA TYR A 120 -8.79 12.85 -2.85
C TYR A 120 -10.29 12.53 -2.78
N GLU A 121 -11.13 13.42 -2.24
CA GLU A 121 -12.59 13.20 -2.25
C GLU A 121 -13.14 13.10 -3.68
N LYS A 122 -12.60 13.90 -4.61
CA LYS A 122 -12.99 13.84 -6.02
C LYS A 122 -12.57 12.54 -6.70
N LEU A 123 -11.40 11.98 -6.36
CA LEU A 123 -10.95 10.67 -6.84
C LEU A 123 -11.92 9.56 -6.36
N GLY A 124 -12.43 9.69 -5.14
CA GLY A 124 -13.52 8.85 -4.61
C GLY A 124 -14.78 8.85 -5.48
N SER A 125 -15.17 10.01 -6.04
CA SER A 125 -16.34 10.12 -6.93
C SER A 125 -16.22 9.32 -8.24
N TYR A 126 -14.99 9.01 -8.66
CA TYR A 126 -14.68 8.25 -9.88
C TYR A 126 -14.40 6.76 -9.61
N ALA A 127 -14.53 6.30 -8.36
CA ALA A 127 -14.41 4.89 -8.01
C ALA A 127 -15.41 4.01 -8.78
N MET A 128 -14.89 2.99 -9.46
CA MET A 128 -15.63 2.07 -10.33
C MET A 128 -16.34 2.75 -11.53
N ALA A 129 -15.87 3.93 -11.95
CA ALA A 129 -16.44 4.66 -13.09
C ALA A 129 -16.21 3.96 -14.45
N GLY A 130 -15.20 3.08 -14.55
CA GLY A 130 -14.87 2.34 -15.77
C GLY A 130 -15.62 1.01 -15.93
N LEU A 131 -16.51 0.64 -15.00
CA LEU A 131 -17.29 -0.60 -15.12
C LEU A 131 -18.14 -0.61 -16.41
N PRO A 132 -18.21 -1.73 -17.14
CA PRO A 132 -18.98 -1.81 -18.38
C PRO A 132 -20.48 -1.62 -18.13
N ALA A 133 -21.20 -1.07 -19.11
CA ALA A 133 -22.63 -0.73 -19.03
C ALA A 133 -23.57 -1.92 -18.69
N LYS A 134 -23.05 -3.16 -18.72
CA LYS A 134 -23.69 -4.36 -18.16
C LYS A 134 -24.04 -4.21 -16.67
N HIS A 135 -23.29 -3.39 -15.91
CA HIS A 135 -23.59 -3.06 -14.53
C HIS A 135 -24.58 -1.89 -14.45
N THR A 136 -25.87 -2.21 -14.34
CA THR A 136 -26.96 -1.21 -14.20
C THR A 136 -26.83 -0.38 -12.90
N LEU A 137 -26.22 -0.94 -11.86
CA LEU A 137 -25.94 -0.25 -10.60
C LEU A 137 -24.57 0.42 -10.64
N ARG A 138 -24.55 1.73 -10.35
CA ARG A 138 -23.32 2.47 -10.11
C ARG A 138 -22.85 2.29 -8.65
N TYR A 139 -21.55 2.17 -8.47
CA TYR A 139 -20.91 2.11 -7.14
C TYR A 139 -21.01 3.45 -6.39
N VAL A 140 -20.73 4.55 -7.08
CA VAL A 140 -20.97 5.92 -6.60
C VAL A 140 -22.08 6.55 -7.44
N GLN A 141 -23.07 7.16 -6.78
CA GLN A 141 -24.16 7.84 -7.50
C GLN A 141 -23.67 9.13 -8.16
N LYS A 142 -24.27 9.51 -9.28
CA LYS A 142 -23.84 10.71 -10.03
C LYS A 142 -24.01 11.96 -9.17
N GLY A 143 -22.92 12.69 -8.92
CA GLY A 143 -22.91 13.89 -8.06
C GLY A 143 -22.63 13.61 -6.58
N GLN A 144 -22.36 12.36 -6.19
CA GLN A 144 -21.87 12.03 -4.84
C GLN A 144 -20.35 11.77 -4.89
N MET A 145 -19.67 12.05 -3.78
CA MET A 145 -18.23 11.79 -3.60
C MET A 145 -17.95 10.46 -2.90
N LYS A 146 -18.97 9.91 -2.21
CA LYS A 146 -18.88 8.72 -1.36
C LYS A 146 -19.94 7.70 -1.78
N THR A 147 -19.65 6.43 -1.55
CA THR A 147 -20.54 5.30 -1.77
C THR A 147 -21.30 4.92 -0.50
N GLU A 148 -22.46 4.26 -0.67
CA GLU A 148 -23.14 3.57 0.42
C GLU A 148 -22.62 2.12 0.64
N TYR A 149 -21.77 1.63 -0.25
CA TYR A 149 -21.24 0.26 -0.23
C TYR A 149 -19.88 0.20 0.47
N ALA A 150 -19.89 0.07 1.80
CA ALA A 150 -18.64 -0.03 2.57
C ALA A 150 -17.82 -1.31 2.30
N ILE A 151 -18.38 -2.29 1.58
CA ILE A 151 -17.76 -3.58 1.28
C ILE A 151 -17.94 -3.91 -0.21
N ILE A 152 -16.89 -4.34 -0.88
CA ILE A 152 -16.95 -4.89 -2.25
C ILE A 152 -16.77 -6.41 -2.17
N ILE A 153 -17.57 -7.16 -2.92
CA ILE A 153 -17.42 -8.59 -3.14
C ILE A 153 -17.05 -8.80 -4.61
N GLY A 154 -15.82 -9.22 -4.88
CA GLY A 154 -15.32 -9.54 -6.22
C GLY A 154 -15.10 -11.03 -6.43
N GLY A 155 -14.99 -11.45 -7.69
CA GLY A 155 -14.67 -12.83 -8.05
C GLY A 155 -13.16 -13.15 -7.95
N ALA A 156 -12.67 -13.90 -8.93
CA ALA A 156 -11.26 -14.18 -9.13
C ALA A 156 -10.52 -13.00 -9.81
N ASN A 157 -9.22 -12.88 -9.54
CA ASN A 157 -8.30 -11.95 -10.18
C ASN A 157 -8.70 -10.47 -10.07
N PHE A 158 -9.21 -10.06 -8.90
CA PHE A 158 -9.61 -8.67 -8.66
C PHE A 158 -8.42 -7.70 -8.65
N GLY A 159 -8.58 -6.54 -9.29
CA GLY A 159 -7.54 -5.51 -9.44
C GLY A 159 -6.48 -5.87 -10.48
N CYS A 160 -6.83 -6.63 -11.53
CA CYS A 160 -5.89 -7.04 -12.57
C CYS A 160 -5.54 -5.89 -13.54
N GLY A 161 -4.67 -6.17 -14.51
CA GLY A 161 -4.20 -5.14 -15.46
C GLY A 161 -3.06 -4.28 -14.90
N SER A 162 -3.12 -2.98 -15.13
CA SER A 162 -1.98 -2.07 -14.96
C SER A 162 -1.68 -1.71 -13.49
N SER A 163 -0.42 -1.38 -13.20
CA SER A 163 0.04 -1.02 -11.84
C SER A 163 -0.45 0.38 -11.45
N ARG A 164 -1.68 0.48 -10.92
CA ARG A 164 -2.28 1.72 -10.43
C ARG A 164 -2.34 1.74 -8.90
N GLU A 165 -1.60 2.65 -8.29
CA GLU A 165 -1.70 2.94 -6.86
C GLU A 165 -2.96 3.75 -6.53
N HIS A 166 -3.44 4.55 -7.49
CA HIS A 166 -4.73 5.24 -7.40
C HIS A 166 -5.94 4.31 -7.29
N ALA A 167 -5.84 3.03 -7.67
CA ALA A 167 -6.98 2.10 -7.63
C ALA A 167 -7.48 1.81 -6.20
N PRO A 168 -6.65 1.37 -5.23
CA PRO A 168 -7.07 1.26 -3.83
C PRO A 168 -7.42 2.62 -3.20
N VAL A 169 -6.72 3.70 -3.59
CA VAL A 169 -6.97 5.05 -3.05
C VAL A 169 -8.35 5.58 -3.46
N ALA A 170 -8.75 5.44 -4.72
CA ALA A 170 -10.10 5.82 -5.18
C ALA A 170 -11.18 5.05 -4.42
N LEU A 171 -10.97 3.76 -4.15
CA LEU A 171 -11.90 2.94 -3.38
C LEU A 171 -11.97 3.38 -1.90
N GLY A 172 -10.83 3.66 -1.25
CA GLY A 172 -10.78 4.20 0.12
C GLY A 172 -11.46 5.57 0.24
N ALA A 173 -11.15 6.49 -0.69
CA ALA A 173 -11.75 7.82 -0.77
C ALA A 173 -13.28 7.79 -0.96
N ALA A 174 -13.79 6.83 -1.75
CA ALA A 174 -15.22 6.59 -1.89
C ALA A 174 -15.87 6.07 -0.59
N GLY A 175 -15.10 5.60 0.39
CA GLY A 175 -15.59 5.01 1.65
C GLY A 175 -15.61 3.48 1.68
N CYS A 176 -14.93 2.80 0.74
CA CYS A 176 -14.74 1.35 0.81
C CYS A 176 -13.84 1.01 2.01
N ARG A 177 -14.29 0.10 2.88
CA ARG A 177 -13.49 -0.35 4.03
C ARG A 177 -12.81 -1.69 3.79
N ALA A 178 -13.43 -2.56 2.99
CA ALA A 178 -12.88 -3.87 2.66
C ALA A 178 -13.31 -4.34 1.27
N VAL A 179 -12.39 -5.01 0.59
CA VAL A 179 -12.70 -5.85 -0.57
C VAL A 179 -12.63 -7.30 -0.10
N VAL A 180 -13.56 -8.13 -0.57
CA VAL A 180 -13.64 -9.57 -0.33
C VAL A 180 -13.60 -10.24 -1.69
N ALA A 181 -12.55 -11.00 -1.99
CA ALA A 181 -12.39 -11.64 -3.30
C ALA A 181 -11.89 -13.09 -3.19
N GLU A 182 -12.09 -13.88 -4.25
CA GLU A 182 -11.52 -15.23 -4.34
C GLU A 182 -10.00 -15.18 -4.55
N SER A 183 -9.55 -14.24 -5.39
CA SER A 183 -8.14 -13.96 -5.60
C SER A 183 -7.94 -12.51 -6.07
N TYR A 184 -6.74 -11.98 -5.81
CA TYR A 184 -6.31 -10.64 -6.20
C TYR A 184 -5.13 -10.73 -7.16
N ALA A 185 -5.01 -9.74 -8.04
CA ALA A 185 -3.77 -9.48 -8.73
C ALA A 185 -2.69 -9.06 -7.72
N ARG A 186 -1.47 -9.60 -7.89
CA ARG A 186 -0.35 -9.41 -6.94
C ARG A 186 -0.01 -7.94 -6.69
N ILE A 187 -0.07 -7.12 -7.74
CA ILE A 187 0.26 -5.68 -7.67
C ILE A 187 -0.81 -4.94 -6.88
N PHE A 188 -2.08 -5.11 -7.21
CA PHE A 188 -3.19 -4.47 -6.49
C PHE A 188 -3.21 -4.85 -5.00
N PHE A 189 -3.01 -6.13 -4.67
CA PHE A 189 -2.96 -6.57 -3.27
C PHE A 189 -1.84 -5.88 -2.49
N ARG A 190 -0.62 -5.79 -3.07
CA ARG A 190 0.50 -5.06 -2.47
C ARG A 190 0.18 -3.58 -2.29
N ASN A 191 -0.44 -2.95 -3.29
CA ASN A 191 -0.78 -1.53 -3.23
C ASN A 191 -1.84 -1.25 -2.15
N CYS A 192 -2.80 -2.15 -1.92
CA CYS A 192 -3.75 -2.05 -0.79
C CYS A 192 -3.02 -2.09 0.57
N VAL A 193 -2.06 -3.00 0.74
CA VAL A 193 -1.27 -3.11 1.98
C VAL A 193 -0.34 -1.92 2.19
N ALA A 194 0.22 -1.36 1.11
CA ALA A 194 1.11 -0.20 1.17
C ALA A 194 0.38 1.12 1.45
N THR A 195 -0.82 1.30 0.89
CA THR A 195 -1.64 2.52 1.07
C THR A 195 -2.48 2.48 2.34
N GLY A 196 -2.95 1.31 2.77
CA GLY A 196 -3.78 1.15 3.97
C GLY A 196 -5.24 1.59 3.82
N GLU A 197 -5.63 2.05 2.64
CA GLU A 197 -6.94 2.63 2.29
C GLU A 197 -8.13 1.67 2.51
N LEU A 198 -7.92 0.38 2.20
CA LEU A 198 -8.91 -0.67 2.35
C LEU A 198 -8.27 -1.98 2.77
N TYR A 199 -9.06 -2.85 3.40
CA TYR A 199 -8.61 -4.18 3.78
C TYR A 199 -8.88 -5.21 2.65
N PRO A 200 -7.85 -5.83 2.04
CA PRO A 200 -8.04 -6.86 1.02
C PRO A 200 -8.22 -8.25 1.66
N TRP A 201 -9.46 -8.66 1.92
CA TRP A 201 -9.77 -10.00 2.41
C TRP A 201 -9.78 -11.01 1.25
N LYS A 202 -8.99 -12.07 1.36
CA LYS A 202 -9.01 -13.22 0.44
C LYS A 202 -9.75 -14.39 1.07
N ARG A 203 -10.70 -14.98 0.36
CA ARG A 203 -11.35 -16.24 0.77
C ARG A 203 -10.31 -17.36 0.90
N ARG A 204 -10.20 -18.00 2.08
CA ARG A 204 -9.49 -19.28 2.21
C ARG A 204 -10.27 -20.34 1.45
N ARG A 205 -9.61 -21.07 0.56
CA ARG A 205 -10.12 -22.36 0.07
C ARG A 205 -9.91 -23.36 1.21
N GLY A 206 -11.01 -23.93 1.69
CA GLY A 206 -11.02 -25.15 2.50
C GLY A 206 -11.20 -26.36 1.60
#